data_AF-A0A7W0N6A6-F1
#
_entry.id   AF-A0A7W0N6A6-F1
#
_cell.length_a   1.000
_cell.length_b   1.000
_cell.length_c   1.000
_cell.angle_alpha   90.00
_cell.angle_beta   90.00
_cell.angle_gamma   90.00
#
_symmetry.space_group_name_H-M   'P 1'
#
loop_
_entity.id
_entity.type
_entity.pdbx_description
1 polymer ?
#
loop_
_entity_poly.entity_id
_entity_poly.type
_entity_poly.pdbx_seq_one_letter_code
_entity_poly.pdbx_strand_id
1 'polypeptide(L)'
;MAKEITGYTGFDKQANKFFYRFQYTDEREKRRQVRRLYESESKAKLELRKAINKHEQTGEHIHTGERMKFNELAALYNASKVFAAVYSSNRKVAGLRSYKTVEIMLGVLKEYFGTRLIKSIRPSDIEQYKSKRLNTATKNDTERAISSVNRELGVLRATLNFAVRESYLMANPFSKCSVISKADENKRERTLSRIEEDKLLAALEYRNKQNKQTIIHIKPLVIAAIDTGMRRSELFKLLWSDIDFDNNIIHIRATNTVTLP
;
A
#
# COMPACT_ATOMS: atom_id res chain seq x y z
N MET A 1 1.31 32.20 -22.28
CA MET A 1 0.36 32.23 -23.42
C MET A 1 -0.83 31.34 -23.06
N ALA A 2 -2.05 31.87 -23.09
CA ALA A 2 -3.25 31.11 -22.71
C ALA A 2 -3.42 29.91 -23.66
N LYS A 3 -3.49 28.70 -23.11
CA LYS A 3 -3.76 27.49 -23.89
C LYS A 3 -5.16 27.63 -24.49
N GLU A 4 -5.29 27.62 -25.82
CA GLU A 4 -6.57 27.72 -26.50
C GLU A 4 -7.49 26.57 -26.07
N ILE A 5 -8.64 26.91 -25.48
CA ILE A 5 -9.70 25.97 -25.11
C ILE A 5 -10.87 26.24 -26.04
N THR A 6 -11.32 25.22 -26.77
CA THR A 6 -12.51 25.30 -27.62
C THR A 6 -13.42 24.11 -27.37
N GLY A 7 -14.71 24.38 -27.15
CA GLY A 7 -15.71 23.36 -26.87
C GLY A 7 -17.07 23.69 -27.46
N TYR A 8 -17.76 22.71 -28.01
CA TYR A 8 -19.10 22.86 -28.55
C TYR A 8 -19.95 21.60 -28.38
N THR A 9 -21.27 21.76 -28.46
CA THR A 9 -22.23 20.66 -28.49
C THR A 9 -22.83 20.49 -29.88
N GLY A 10 -23.23 19.26 -30.22
CA GLY A 10 -23.91 18.97 -31.48
C GLY A 10 -24.79 17.73 -31.36
N PHE A 11 -25.46 17.38 -32.46
CA PHE A 11 -26.27 16.17 -32.57
C PHE A 11 -25.65 15.21 -33.58
N ASP A 12 -25.43 13.96 -33.18
CA ASP A 12 -24.93 12.90 -34.04
C ASP A 12 -26.11 12.17 -34.69
N LYS A 13 -26.30 12.39 -36.00
CA LYS A 13 -27.38 11.78 -36.78
C LYS A 13 -27.27 10.26 -36.91
N GLN A 14 -26.06 9.69 -36.84
CA GLN A 14 -25.86 8.24 -36.95
C GLN A 14 -26.10 7.55 -35.61
N ALA A 15 -25.66 8.18 -34.51
CA ALA A 15 -25.83 7.62 -33.16
C ALA A 15 -27.18 7.98 -32.52
N ASN A 16 -27.96 8.87 -33.13
CA ASN A 16 -29.19 9.46 -32.59
C ASN A 16 -29.00 10.05 -31.17
N LYS A 17 -27.84 10.70 -30.93
CA LYS A 17 -27.45 11.21 -29.62
C LYS A 17 -26.83 12.59 -29.71
N PHE A 18 -26.99 13.38 -28.67
CA PHE A 18 -26.26 14.64 -28.50
C PHE A 18 -24.81 14.34 -28.12
N PHE A 19 -23.90 15.23 -28.46
CA PHE A 19 -22.51 15.12 -28.05
C PHE A 19 -21.97 16.46 -27.62
N TYR A 20 -20.95 16.42 -26.77
CA TYR A 20 -20.01 17.54 -26.68
C TYR A 20 -18.67 17.11 -27.28
N ARG A 21 -17.98 18.09 -27.87
CA ARG A 21 -16.58 18.00 -28.25
C ARG A 21 -15.82 19.09 -27.51
N PHE A 22 -14.69 18.72 -26.94
CA PHE A 22 -13.79 19.61 -26.22
C PHE A 22 -12.36 19.39 -26.71
N GLN A 23 -11.66 20.46 -27.08
CA GLN A 23 -10.27 20.44 -27.54
C GLN A 23 -9.40 21.21 -26.55
N TYR A 24 -8.23 20.64 -26.26
CA TYR A 24 -7.24 21.25 -25.37
C TYR A 24 -5.81 20.89 -25.79
N THR A 25 -4.85 21.70 -25.38
CA THR A 25 -3.42 21.44 -25.58
C THR A 25 -2.81 20.89 -24.30
N ASP A 26 -2.26 19.67 -24.39
CA ASP A 26 -1.54 18.97 -23.31
C ASP A 26 -0.20 19.68 -23.00
N GLU A 27 0.37 19.45 -21.82
CA GLU A 27 1.69 19.92 -21.39
C GLU A 27 2.84 19.54 -22.34
N ARG A 28 2.67 18.48 -23.14
CA ARG A 28 3.58 18.07 -24.21
C ARG A 28 3.30 18.78 -25.55
N GLU A 29 2.59 19.91 -25.52
CA GLU A 29 2.18 20.72 -26.68
C GLU A 29 1.35 19.98 -27.74
N LYS A 30 0.79 18.80 -27.39
CA LYS A 30 -0.05 18.03 -28.31
C LYS A 30 -1.52 18.43 -28.17
N ARG A 31 -2.15 18.75 -29.29
CA ARG A 31 -3.60 18.96 -29.37
C ARG A 31 -4.34 17.65 -29.13
N ARG A 32 -5.28 17.65 -28.18
CA ARG A 32 -6.13 16.52 -27.82
C ARG A 32 -7.59 16.91 -27.98
N GLN A 33 -8.42 15.92 -28.33
CA GLN A 33 -9.86 16.08 -28.42
C GLN A 33 -10.57 15.03 -27.57
N VAL A 34 -11.62 15.44 -26.89
CA VAL A 34 -12.53 14.58 -26.13
C VAL A 34 -13.91 14.74 -26.75
N ARG A 35 -14.56 13.60 -27.05
CA ARG A 35 -15.93 13.56 -27.56
C ARG A 35 -16.72 12.55 -26.74
N ARG A 36 -17.88 12.96 -26.22
CA ARG A 36 -18.77 12.09 -25.45
C ARG A 36 -20.21 12.25 -25.92
N LEU A 37 -20.95 11.15 -25.92
CA LEU A 37 -22.35 11.06 -26.38
C LEU A 37 -23.31 11.05 -25.18
N TYR A 38 -24.48 11.65 -25.35
CA TYR A 38 -25.52 11.84 -24.35
C TYR A 38 -26.91 11.75 -24.97
N GLU A 39 -27.88 11.27 -24.20
CA GLU A 39 -29.28 11.18 -24.63
C GLU A 39 -29.99 12.55 -24.71
N SER A 40 -29.41 13.60 -24.13
CA SER A 40 -30.05 14.92 -24.01
C SER A 40 -29.05 16.05 -24.27
N GLU A 41 -29.50 17.07 -25.00
CA GLU A 41 -28.72 18.28 -25.29
C GLU A 41 -28.34 19.03 -24.02
N SER A 42 -29.28 19.19 -23.09
CA SER A 42 -29.05 19.85 -21.81
C SER A 42 -27.98 19.13 -20.99
N LYS A 43 -27.96 17.79 -21.03
CA LYS A 43 -26.93 16.98 -20.38
C LYS A 43 -25.58 17.16 -21.06
N ALA A 44 -25.51 17.19 -22.39
CA ALA A 44 -24.28 17.45 -23.13
C ALA A 44 -23.70 18.85 -22.82
N LYS A 45 -24.56 19.89 -22.74
CA LYS A 45 -24.16 21.27 -22.40
C LYS A 45 -23.65 21.38 -20.96
N LEU A 46 -24.33 20.74 -20.01
CA LEU A 46 -23.92 20.72 -18.60
C LEU A 46 -22.55 20.04 -18.44
N GLU A 47 -22.36 18.88 -19.07
CA GLU A 47 -21.10 18.14 -18.98
C GLU A 47 -19.95 18.85 -19.71
N LEU A 48 -20.23 19.57 -20.81
CA LEU A 48 -19.24 20.44 -21.46
C LEU A 48 -18.78 21.57 -20.51
N ARG A 49 -19.72 22.28 -19.87
CA ARG A 49 -19.39 23.33 -18.88
C ARG A 49 -18.57 22.79 -17.71
N LYS A 50 -18.93 21.62 -17.18
CA LYS A 50 -18.15 20.96 -16.13
C LYS A 50 -16.75 20.59 -16.61
N ALA A 51 -16.60 20.08 -17.83
CA ALA A 51 -15.31 19.72 -18.39
C ALA A 51 -14.40 20.93 -18.62
N ILE A 52 -14.95 22.06 -19.10
CA ILE A 52 -14.21 23.33 -19.27
C ILE A 52 -13.81 23.89 -17.90
N ASN A 53 -14.75 24.06 -16.97
CA ASN A 53 -14.46 24.60 -15.63
C ASN A 53 -13.45 23.74 -14.88
N LYS A 54 -13.55 22.41 -15.01
CA LYS A 54 -12.58 21.49 -14.42
C LYS A 54 -11.19 21.65 -15.06
N HIS A 55 -11.11 21.88 -16.36
CA HIS A 55 -9.82 22.12 -17.00
C HIS A 55 -9.19 23.46 -16.59
N GLU A 56 -10.02 24.50 -16.45
CA GLU A 56 -9.59 25.87 -16.11
C GLU A 56 -9.22 26.04 -14.63
N GLN A 57 -9.95 25.41 -13.69
CA GLN A 57 -9.74 25.64 -12.25
C GLN A 57 -8.62 24.80 -11.63
N THR A 58 -8.38 23.58 -12.11
CA THR A 58 -7.43 22.67 -11.47
C THR A 58 -6.22 22.34 -12.34
N GLY A 59 -6.16 22.81 -13.59
CA GLY A 59 -5.21 22.28 -14.58
C GLY A 59 -5.37 20.77 -14.79
N GLU A 60 -6.47 20.17 -14.30
CA GLU A 60 -6.66 18.74 -14.29
C GLU A 60 -6.88 18.22 -15.71
N HIS A 61 -6.05 17.26 -16.06
CA HIS A 61 -6.20 16.40 -17.21
C HIS A 61 -7.58 15.71 -17.18
N ILE A 62 -8.29 15.78 -18.31
CA ILE A 62 -9.48 14.95 -18.54
C ILE A 62 -9.04 13.47 -18.53
N HIS A 63 -9.38 12.76 -17.45
CA HIS A 63 -9.32 11.30 -17.29
C HIS A 63 -8.22 10.56 -18.05
N THR A 64 -6.95 10.84 -17.75
CA THR A 64 -5.79 10.03 -18.20
C THR A 64 -5.94 8.54 -17.81
N GLY A 65 -6.72 8.25 -16.76
CA GLY A 65 -7.00 6.91 -16.28
C GLY A 65 -7.88 6.03 -17.18
N GLU A 66 -8.60 6.58 -18.18
CA GLU A 66 -9.53 5.79 -19.00
C GLU A 66 -8.84 4.69 -19.81
N ARG A 67 -7.57 4.90 -20.15
CA ARG A 67 -6.71 3.95 -20.87
C ARG A 67 -5.50 3.50 -20.04
N MET A 68 -5.39 3.98 -18.80
CA MET A 68 -4.29 3.64 -17.94
C MET A 68 -4.35 2.16 -17.56
N LYS A 69 -3.24 1.48 -17.81
CA LYS A 69 -3.06 0.09 -17.38
C LYS A 69 -2.60 0.04 -15.93
N PHE A 70 -2.87 -1.06 -15.25
CA PHE A 70 -2.43 -1.22 -13.86
C PHE A 70 -0.90 -1.11 -13.71
N ASN A 71 -0.13 -1.57 -14.70
CA ASN A 71 1.34 -1.42 -14.69
C ASN A 71 1.79 0.05 -14.60
N GLU A 72 1.11 0.94 -15.32
CA GLU A 72 1.42 2.38 -15.31
C GLU A 72 1.06 2.98 -13.96
N LEU A 73 -0.14 2.67 -13.44
CA LEU A 73 -0.55 3.10 -12.11
C LEU A 73 0.41 2.61 -11.02
N ALA A 74 0.81 1.34 -11.08
CA ALA A 74 1.72 0.74 -10.12
C ALA A 74 3.12 1.40 -10.17
N ALA A 75 3.60 1.78 -11.35
CA ALA A 75 4.85 2.52 -11.49
C ALA A 75 4.77 3.92 -10.86
N LEU A 76 3.68 4.66 -11.11
CA LEU A 76 3.43 5.97 -10.50
C LEU A 76 3.30 5.87 -8.98
N TYR A 77 2.58 4.87 -8.48
CA TYR A 77 2.44 4.63 -7.04
C TYR A 77 3.77 4.27 -6.40
N ASN A 78 4.59 3.42 -7.04
CA ASN A 78 5.90 3.06 -6.55
C ASN A 78 6.80 4.30 -6.42
N ALA A 79 6.95 5.06 -7.51
CA ALA A 79 7.78 6.27 -7.55
C ALA A 79 7.35 7.34 -6.53
N SER A 80 6.04 7.48 -6.27
CA SER A 80 5.51 8.53 -5.41
C SER A 80 5.35 8.15 -3.94
N LYS A 81 5.11 6.87 -3.62
CA LYS A 81 4.75 6.43 -2.25
C LYS A 81 5.66 5.35 -1.67
N VAL A 82 6.41 4.63 -2.49
CA VAL A 82 7.17 3.45 -2.06
C VAL A 82 8.67 3.74 -2.09
N PHE A 83 9.10 4.57 -1.14
CA PHE A 83 10.51 4.87 -0.92
C PHE A 83 10.88 4.70 0.56
N ALA A 84 12.19 4.67 0.83
CA ALA A 84 12.73 4.48 2.17
C ALA A 84 12.19 5.54 3.14
N ALA A 85 12.00 5.13 4.40
CA ALA A 85 11.52 6.04 5.44
C ALA A 85 12.49 7.21 5.65
N VAL A 86 11.96 8.43 5.55
CA VAL A 86 12.70 9.67 5.82
C VAL A 86 12.33 10.14 7.23
N TYR A 87 13.34 10.50 8.01
CA TYR A 87 13.19 10.94 9.40
C TYR A 87 13.66 12.38 9.56
N SER A 88 12.92 13.17 10.33
CA SER A 88 13.33 14.48 10.82
C SER A 88 13.08 14.54 12.31
N SER A 89 14.07 14.98 13.09
CA SER A 89 14.01 15.01 14.56
C SER A 89 13.49 13.69 15.14
N ASN A 90 14.02 12.56 14.66
CA ASN A 90 13.66 11.22 15.10
C ASN A 90 12.20 10.77 14.84
N ARG A 91 11.39 11.60 14.16
CA ARG A 91 10.04 11.26 13.71
C ARG A 91 10.06 10.92 12.22
N LYS A 92 9.38 9.83 11.86
CA LYS A 92 9.19 9.48 10.44
C LYS A 92 8.26 10.51 9.79
N VAL A 93 8.77 11.26 8.81
CA VAL A 93 8.01 12.29 8.10
C VAL A 93 7.50 11.82 6.74
N ALA A 94 8.20 10.89 6.09
CA ALA A 94 7.81 10.36 4.78
C ALA A 94 8.28 8.93 4.58
N GLY A 95 7.81 8.30 3.51
CA GLY A 95 8.22 6.96 3.10
C GLY A 95 7.77 5.82 4.02
N LEU A 96 8.30 4.64 3.73
CA LEU A 96 7.91 3.38 4.35
C LEU A 96 9.13 2.69 4.98
N ARG A 97 8.94 2.19 6.21
CA ARG A 97 9.96 1.37 6.90
C ARG A 97 10.24 0.05 6.16
N SER A 98 9.22 -0.49 5.50
CA SER A 98 9.28 -1.75 4.76
C SER A 98 8.93 -1.54 3.27
N TYR A 99 9.52 -0.52 2.63
CA TYR A 99 9.21 -0.18 1.24
C TYR A 99 9.50 -1.35 0.27
N LYS A 100 10.62 -2.06 0.44
CA LYS A 100 10.98 -3.24 -0.39
C LYS A 100 9.90 -4.34 -0.38
N THR A 101 9.26 -4.55 0.77
CA THR A 101 8.16 -5.53 0.87
C THR A 101 6.97 -5.11 0.02
N VAL A 102 6.66 -3.81 -0.01
CA VAL A 102 5.61 -3.25 -0.87
C VAL A 102 5.99 -3.34 -2.34
N GLU A 103 7.26 -3.10 -2.71
CA GLU A 103 7.72 -3.28 -4.09
C GLU A 103 7.55 -4.73 -4.58
N ILE A 104 7.90 -5.72 -3.75
CA ILE A 104 7.70 -7.13 -4.07
C ILE A 104 6.21 -7.43 -4.27
N MET A 105 5.35 -6.94 -3.38
CA MET A 105 3.89 -7.11 -3.50
C MET A 105 3.33 -6.41 -4.74
N LEU A 106 3.84 -5.24 -5.11
CA LEU A 106 3.47 -4.57 -6.36
C LEU A 106 3.91 -5.39 -7.57
N GLY A 107 5.08 -6.02 -7.55
CA GLY A 107 5.52 -6.94 -8.60
C GLY A 107 4.52 -8.07 -8.82
N VAL A 108 4.11 -8.73 -7.73
CA VAL A 108 3.07 -9.77 -7.74
C VAL A 108 1.73 -9.24 -8.30
N LEU A 109 1.29 -8.06 -7.88
CA LEU A 109 0.03 -7.49 -8.37
C LEU A 109 0.12 -7.15 -9.87
N LYS A 110 1.28 -6.71 -10.34
CA LYS A 110 1.55 -6.43 -11.76
C LYS A 110 1.50 -7.71 -12.60
N GLU A 111 1.97 -8.85 -12.08
CA GLU A 111 1.86 -10.13 -12.79
C GLU A 111 0.40 -10.51 -13.08
N TYR A 112 -0.53 -10.18 -12.17
CA TYR A 112 -1.94 -10.51 -12.34
C TYR A 112 -2.76 -9.42 -13.06
N PHE A 113 -2.62 -8.15 -12.65
CA PHE A 113 -3.44 -7.04 -13.14
C PHE A 113 -2.76 -6.19 -14.21
N GLY A 114 -1.45 -6.35 -14.45
CA GLY A 114 -0.60 -5.36 -15.10
C GLY A 114 -1.07 -4.83 -16.45
N THR A 115 -1.63 -5.69 -17.30
CA THR A 115 -2.14 -5.33 -18.64
C THR A 115 -3.59 -4.85 -18.63
N ARG A 116 -4.32 -5.07 -17.54
CA ARG A 116 -5.73 -4.67 -17.38
C ARG A 116 -5.83 -3.16 -17.19
N LEU A 117 -6.91 -2.58 -17.70
CA LEU A 117 -7.23 -1.17 -17.46
C LEU A 117 -7.68 -0.98 -16.01
N ILE A 118 -7.23 0.09 -15.36
CA ILE A 118 -7.59 0.34 -13.95
C ILE A 118 -9.11 0.51 -13.78
N LYS A 119 -9.79 1.09 -14.78
CA LYS A 119 -11.24 1.28 -14.79
C LYS A 119 -12.03 -0.02 -14.93
N SER A 120 -11.41 -1.10 -15.44
CA SER A 120 -12.09 -2.37 -15.66
C SER A 120 -11.94 -3.33 -14.48
N ILE A 121 -11.15 -2.98 -13.46
CA ILE A 121 -10.99 -3.81 -12.27
C ILE A 121 -12.27 -3.74 -11.44
N ARG A 122 -12.96 -4.86 -11.31
CA ARG A 122 -14.21 -5.01 -10.57
C ARG A 122 -13.98 -5.69 -9.22
N PRO A 123 -14.93 -5.54 -8.27
CA PRO A 123 -15.04 -6.36 -7.07
C PRO A 123 -14.70 -7.85 -7.26
N SER A 124 -15.33 -8.48 -8.25
CA SER A 124 -15.16 -9.89 -8.57
C SER A 124 -13.73 -10.26 -8.97
N ASP A 125 -13.00 -9.36 -9.64
CA ASP A 125 -11.60 -9.61 -10.01
C ASP A 125 -10.69 -9.66 -8.78
N ILE A 126 -11.01 -8.87 -7.74
CA ILE A 126 -10.27 -8.84 -6.48
C ILE A 126 -10.52 -10.14 -5.70
N GLU A 127 -11.75 -10.63 -5.69
CA GLU A 127 -12.09 -11.93 -5.11
C GLU A 127 -11.41 -13.08 -5.84
N GLN A 128 -11.45 -13.09 -7.18
CA GLN A 128 -10.72 -14.07 -7.99
C GLN A 128 -9.22 -14.04 -7.71
N TYR A 129 -8.64 -12.85 -7.56
CA TYR A 129 -7.25 -12.71 -7.15
C TYR A 129 -7.01 -13.33 -5.76
N LYS A 130 -7.83 -13.03 -4.75
CA LYS A 130 -7.71 -13.62 -3.39
C LYS A 130 -7.70 -15.14 -3.48
N SER A 131 -8.70 -15.73 -4.14
CA SER A 131 -8.85 -17.18 -4.28
C SER A 131 -7.66 -17.80 -5.01
N LYS A 132 -7.21 -17.20 -6.13
CA LYS A 132 -6.02 -17.68 -6.85
C LYS A 132 -4.79 -17.68 -5.94
N ARG A 133 -4.56 -16.62 -5.17
CA ARG A 133 -3.38 -16.51 -4.30
C ARG A 133 -3.41 -17.53 -3.17
N LEU A 134 -4.58 -17.76 -2.56
CA LEU A 134 -4.74 -18.78 -1.53
C LEU A 134 -4.45 -20.19 -2.07
N ASN A 135 -4.85 -20.47 -3.31
CA ASN A 135 -4.62 -21.76 -3.97
C ASN A 135 -3.23 -21.90 -4.61
N THR A 136 -2.38 -20.87 -4.55
CA THR A 136 -1.02 -20.93 -5.10
C THR A 136 -0.01 -21.11 -3.97
N ALA A 137 0.69 -22.26 -3.98
CA ALA A 137 1.74 -22.58 -3.03
C ALA A 137 2.85 -21.52 -2.99
N THR A 138 3.58 -21.47 -1.87
CA THR A 138 4.76 -20.62 -1.76
C THR A 138 5.94 -21.22 -2.54
N LYS A 139 7.06 -20.48 -2.63
CA LYS A 139 8.29 -20.99 -3.25
C LYS A 139 8.85 -22.24 -2.55
N ASN A 140 8.47 -22.46 -1.30
CA ASN A 140 8.89 -23.60 -0.49
C ASN A 140 7.82 -24.71 -0.49
N ASP A 141 6.89 -24.67 -1.45
CA ASP A 141 5.80 -25.63 -1.62
C ASP A 141 4.88 -25.76 -0.39
N THR A 142 4.75 -24.67 0.37
CA THR A 142 3.84 -24.61 1.52
C THR A 142 2.55 -23.88 1.16
N GLU A 143 1.49 -24.11 1.92
CA GLU A 143 0.30 -23.28 1.86
C GLU A 143 0.62 -21.81 2.14
N ARG A 144 -0.10 -20.92 1.46
CA ARG A 144 0.08 -19.48 1.62
C ARG A 144 -0.74 -18.97 2.79
N ALA A 145 -0.07 -18.31 3.74
CA ALA A 145 -0.75 -17.68 4.87
C ALA A 145 -1.76 -16.61 4.42
N ILE A 146 -2.95 -16.61 5.03
CA ILE A 146 -4.02 -15.64 4.78
C ILE A 146 -3.53 -14.19 4.99
N SER A 147 -2.72 -13.96 6.03
CA SER A 147 -2.13 -12.66 6.33
C SER A 147 -1.21 -12.14 5.20
N SER A 148 -0.54 -13.02 4.46
CA SER A 148 0.27 -12.64 3.30
C SER A 148 -0.62 -12.15 2.15
N VAL A 149 -1.72 -12.85 1.87
CA VAL A 149 -2.70 -12.47 0.84
C VAL A 149 -3.38 -11.14 1.22
N ASN A 150 -3.78 -10.97 2.49
CA ASN A 150 -4.36 -9.73 2.99
C ASN A 150 -3.41 -8.54 2.87
N ARG A 151 -2.10 -8.75 3.08
CA ARG A 151 -1.09 -7.69 2.86
C ARG A 151 -1.01 -7.29 1.39
N GLU A 152 -1.00 -8.25 0.46
CA GLU A 152 -1.04 -7.98 -0.98
C GLU A 152 -2.31 -7.20 -1.37
N LEU A 153 -3.47 -7.62 -0.88
CA LEU A 153 -4.75 -6.91 -1.08
C LEU A 153 -4.73 -5.50 -0.48
N GLY A 154 -4.08 -5.32 0.68
CA GLY A 154 -3.87 -4.02 1.30
C GLY A 154 -3.06 -3.08 0.42
N VAL A 155 -2.00 -3.59 -0.22
CA VAL A 155 -1.21 -2.82 -1.20
C VAL A 155 -2.06 -2.49 -2.42
N LEU A 156 -2.83 -3.44 -2.96
CA LEU A 156 -3.72 -3.17 -4.09
C LEU A 156 -4.75 -2.07 -3.76
N ARG A 157 -5.36 -2.14 -2.57
CA ARG A 157 -6.31 -1.13 -2.09
C ARG A 157 -5.64 0.24 -1.97
N ALA A 158 -4.43 0.31 -1.45
CA ALA A 158 -3.67 1.56 -1.34
C ALA A 158 -3.33 2.15 -2.71
N THR A 159 -2.90 1.32 -3.67
CA THR A 159 -2.62 1.72 -5.06
C THR A 159 -3.86 2.27 -5.76
N LEU A 160 -5.02 1.62 -5.60
CA LEU A 160 -6.27 2.10 -6.20
C LEU A 160 -6.82 3.35 -5.49
N ASN A 161 -6.62 3.49 -4.17
CA ASN A 161 -6.92 4.74 -3.47
C ASN A 161 -6.02 5.89 -3.94
N PHE A 162 -4.75 5.62 -4.23
CA PHE A 162 -3.89 6.60 -4.89
C PHE A 162 -4.46 7.00 -6.25
N ALA A 163 -4.89 6.04 -7.08
CA ALA A 163 -5.55 6.36 -8.35
C ALA A 163 -6.79 7.25 -8.20
N VAL A 164 -7.57 7.07 -7.14
CA VAL A 164 -8.73 7.93 -6.86
C VAL A 164 -8.30 9.33 -6.44
N ARG A 165 -7.30 9.46 -5.56
CA ARG A 165 -6.78 10.77 -5.12
C ARG A 165 -6.17 11.57 -6.27
N GLU A 166 -5.49 10.90 -7.18
CA GLU A 166 -4.89 11.51 -8.37
C GLU A 166 -5.89 11.64 -9.54
N SER A 167 -7.19 11.48 -9.31
CA SER A 167 -8.25 11.61 -10.33
C SER A 167 -8.16 10.64 -11.52
N TYR A 168 -7.34 9.58 -11.45
CA TYR A 168 -7.26 8.52 -12.46
C TYR A 168 -8.45 7.55 -12.40
N LEU A 169 -9.05 7.39 -11.22
CA LEU A 169 -10.21 6.53 -11.00
C LEU A 169 -11.29 7.30 -10.26
N MET A 170 -12.56 7.05 -10.58
CA MET A 170 -13.67 7.73 -9.89
C MET A 170 -13.99 7.15 -8.53
N ALA A 171 -13.88 5.84 -8.38
CA ALA A 171 -14.15 5.16 -7.13
C ALA A 171 -13.31 3.89 -7.01
N ASN A 172 -12.87 3.59 -5.79
CA ASN A 172 -12.12 2.37 -5.53
C ASN A 172 -13.07 1.16 -5.49
N PRO A 173 -12.83 0.08 -6.27
CA PRO A 173 -13.67 -1.12 -6.25
C PRO A 173 -13.74 -1.80 -4.88
N PHE A 174 -12.75 -1.63 -4.00
CA PHE A 174 -12.78 -2.15 -2.62
C PHE A 174 -13.90 -1.56 -1.76
N SER A 175 -14.52 -0.45 -2.16
CA SER A 175 -15.68 0.12 -1.44
C SER A 175 -16.88 -0.85 -1.39
N LYS A 176 -16.92 -1.84 -2.29
CA LYS A 176 -18.01 -2.80 -2.43
C LYS A 176 -17.58 -4.24 -2.12
N CYS A 177 -16.43 -4.45 -1.46
CA CYS A 177 -15.91 -5.79 -1.20
C CYS A 177 -15.36 -5.93 0.21
N SER A 178 -15.64 -7.07 0.86
CA SER A 178 -15.14 -7.46 2.18
C SER A 178 -14.02 -8.52 2.09
N VAL A 179 -13.22 -8.50 1.02
CA VAL A 179 -12.22 -9.54 0.72
C VAL A 179 -11.12 -9.65 1.79
N ILE A 180 -10.82 -8.55 2.49
CA ILE A 180 -9.81 -8.49 3.55
C ILE A 180 -10.49 -8.78 4.90
N SER A 181 -10.38 -10.02 5.38
CA SER A 181 -10.81 -10.42 6.72
C SER A 181 -9.59 -10.65 7.61
N LYS A 182 -9.46 -9.85 8.67
CA LYS A 182 -8.42 -10.04 9.69
C LYS A 182 -8.75 -11.16 10.68
N ALA A 183 -10.03 -11.51 10.81
CA ALA A 183 -10.47 -12.57 11.72
C ALA A 183 -9.96 -13.95 11.26
N ASP A 184 -9.82 -14.12 9.95
CA ASP A 184 -9.32 -15.35 9.31
C ASP A 184 -7.79 -15.47 9.39
N GLU A 185 -7.08 -14.43 9.86
CA GLU A 185 -5.64 -14.52 10.05
C GLU A 185 -5.32 -15.32 11.31
N ASN A 186 -4.41 -16.29 11.19
CA ASN A 186 -3.93 -17.06 12.34
C ASN A 186 -3.43 -16.12 13.45
N LYS A 187 -4.17 -16.10 14.56
CA LYS A 187 -3.75 -15.37 15.75
C LYS A 187 -2.55 -16.08 16.37
N ARG A 188 -1.56 -15.29 16.78
CA ARG A 188 -0.46 -15.80 17.61
C ARG A 188 -0.93 -15.83 19.06
N GLU A 189 -1.51 -16.94 19.47
CA GLU A 189 -2.05 -17.12 20.83
C GLU A 189 -1.10 -17.90 21.75
N ARG A 190 -0.08 -18.57 21.19
CA ARG A 190 0.88 -19.34 21.98
C ARG A 190 1.87 -18.42 22.70
N THR A 191 1.90 -18.53 24.02
CA THR A 191 2.95 -18.00 24.90
C THR A 191 3.89 -19.12 25.35
N LEU A 192 5.06 -18.75 25.86
CA LEU A 192 6.02 -19.71 26.40
C LEU A 192 5.57 -20.13 27.80
N SER A 193 5.46 -21.43 28.06
CA SER A 193 5.22 -21.93 29.42
C SER A 193 6.52 -21.93 30.25
N ARG A 194 6.40 -21.96 31.58
CA ARG A 194 7.56 -22.03 32.49
C ARG A 194 8.47 -23.23 32.20
N ILE A 195 7.87 -24.39 31.91
CA ILE A 195 8.61 -25.60 31.55
C ILE A 195 9.40 -25.41 30.24
N GLU A 196 8.82 -24.72 29.26
CA GLU A 196 9.51 -24.43 27.99
C GLU A 196 10.60 -23.37 28.15
N GLU A 197 10.38 -22.38 29.02
CA GLU A 197 11.37 -21.40 29.44
C GLU A 197 12.60 -22.06 30.08
N ASP A 198 12.39 -22.95 31.06
CA ASP A 198 13.47 -23.70 31.71
C ASP A 198 14.26 -24.52 30.69
N LYS A 199 13.57 -25.23 29.79
CA LYS A 199 14.19 -26.00 28.71
C LYS A 199 14.99 -25.11 27.76
N LEU A 200 14.47 -23.94 27.42
CA LEU A 200 15.15 -22.96 26.55
C LEU A 200 16.44 -22.46 27.22
N LEU A 201 16.38 -22.07 28.49
CA LEU A 201 17.52 -21.57 29.24
C LEU A 201 18.59 -22.65 29.43
N ALA A 202 18.20 -23.89 29.72
CA ALA A 202 19.11 -25.03 29.82
C ALA A 202 19.81 -25.32 28.47
N ALA A 203 19.08 -25.24 27.35
CA ALA A 203 19.67 -25.42 26.02
C ALA A 203 20.66 -24.31 25.65
N LEU A 204 20.37 -23.06 26.04
CA LEU A 204 21.30 -21.93 25.86
C LEU A 204 22.56 -22.10 26.72
N GLU A 205 22.41 -22.55 27.96
CA GLU A 205 23.51 -22.83 28.88
C GLU A 205 24.43 -23.93 28.34
N TYR A 206 23.83 -25.04 27.88
CA TYR A 206 24.58 -26.14 27.26
C TYR A 206 25.40 -25.65 26.05
N ARG A 207 24.80 -24.81 25.20
CA ARG A 207 25.51 -24.24 24.03
C ARG A 207 26.64 -23.29 24.42
N ASN A 208 26.48 -22.50 25.48
CA ASN A 208 27.54 -21.63 25.98
C ASN A 208 28.76 -22.43 26.48
N LYS A 209 28.51 -23.54 27.18
CA LYS A 209 29.58 -24.44 27.68
C LYS A 209 30.38 -25.11 26.56
N GLN A 210 29.82 -25.25 25.37
CA GLN A 210 30.49 -25.81 24.18
C GLN A 210 31.44 -24.81 23.47
N ASN A 211 31.85 -23.72 24.14
CA ASN A 211 32.83 -22.73 23.66
C ASN A 211 32.53 -22.11 22.28
N LYS A 212 31.26 -22.04 21.87
CA LYS A 212 30.86 -21.17 20.77
C LYS A 212 30.73 -19.74 21.32
N GLN A 213 31.85 -19.00 21.25
CA GLN A 213 31.96 -17.58 21.59
C GLN A 213 30.77 -16.72 21.09
N THR A 214 30.13 -17.14 20.01
CA THR A 214 28.99 -16.51 19.33
C THR A 214 27.68 -16.48 20.13
N ILE A 215 27.51 -17.19 21.26
CA ILE A 215 26.20 -17.38 21.91
C ILE A 215 26.10 -16.79 23.33
N ILE A 216 27.23 -16.41 23.95
CA ILE A 216 27.27 -16.00 25.37
C ILE A 216 26.29 -14.84 25.68
N HIS A 217 26.14 -13.89 24.75
CA HIS A 217 25.27 -12.72 24.89
C HIS A 217 23.77 -13.02 24.66
N ILE A 218 23.42 -14.19 24.12
CA ILE A 218 22.03 -14.53 23.79
C ILE A 218 21.23 -14.86 25.06
N LYS A 219 21.82 -15.57 26.01
CA LYS A 219 21.11 -15.97 27.25
C LYS A 219 20.63 -14.75 28.06
N PRO A 220 21.49 -13.76 28.40
CA PRO A 220 21.04 -12.54 29.08
C PRO A 220 19.97 -11.78 28.30
N LEU A 221 20.08 -11.76 26.96
CA LEU A 221 19.12 -11.06 26.11
C LEU A 221 17.74 -11.75 26.06
N VAL A 222 17.72 -13.09 26.09
CA VAL A 222 16.48 -13.87 26.18
C VAL A 222 15.81 -13.67 27.54
N ILE A 223 16.59 -13.70 28.63
CA ILE A 223 16.09 -13.42 29.99
C ILE A 223 15.47 -12.03 30.02
N ALA A 224 16.22 -11.01 29.58
CA ALA A 224 15.70 -9.64 29.50
C ALA A 224 14.42 -9.55 28.66
N ALA A 225 14.34 -10.24 27.52
CA ALA A 225 13.14 -10.24 26.68
C ALA A 225 11.91 -10.86 27.35
N ILE A 226 12.10 -11.95 28.11
CA ILE A 226 11.03 -12.65 28.82
C ILE A 226 10.56 -11.82 30.02
N ASP A 227 11.49 -11.29 30.81
CA ASP A 227 11.17 -10.60 32.06
C ASP A 227 10.62 -9.18 31.83
N THR A 228 11.14 -8.46 30.83
CA THR A 228 10.73 -7.06 30.56
C THR A 228 9.61 -6.94 29.53
N GLY A 229 9.36 -8.00 28.74
CA GLY A 229 8.42 -7.97 27.62
C GLY A 229 8.81 -7.00 26.49
N MET A 230 10.04 -6.48 26.49
CA MET A 230 10.52 -5.54 25.48
C MET A 230 10.51 -6.14 24.07
N ARG A 231 10.23 -5.31 23.07
CA ARG A 231 10.33 -5.74 21.66
C ARG A 231 11.79 -5.99 21.31
N ARG A 232 12.05 -6.94 20.42
CA ARG A 232 13.42 -7.25 19.93
C ARG A 232 14.19 -6.00 19.49
N SER A 233 13.53 -5.09 18.78
CA SER A 233 14.14 -3.84 18.31
C SER A 233 14.45 -2.83 19.42
N GLU A 234 13.72 -2.88 20.53
CA GLU A 234 13.96 -2.04 21.70
C GLU A 234 15.19 -2.58 22.45
N LEU A 235 15.24 -3.89 22.70
CA LEU A 235 16.39 -4.57 23.32
C LEU A 235 17.69 -4.33 22.55
N PHE A 236 17.67 -4.47 21.22
CA PHE A 236 18.88 -4.31 20.40
C PHE A 236 19.38 -2.87 20.27
N LYS A 237 18.60 -1.89 20.71
CA LYS A 237 18.97 -0.47 20.66
C LYS A 237 19.18 0.14 22.04
N LEU A 238 19.09 -0.67 23.09
CA LEU A 238 19.29 -0.23 24.45
C LEU A 238 20.76 0.14 24.65
N LEU A 239 21.02 1.28 25.27
CA LEU A 239 22.37 1.72 25.63
C LEU A 239 22.56 1.58 27.14
N TRP A 240 23.81 1.45 27.59
CA TRP A 240 24.11 1.41 29.04
C TRP A 240 23.63 2.68 29.77
N SER A 241 23.60 3.83 29.09
CA SER A 241 23.05 5.09 29.63
C SER A 241 21.54 5.03 29.87
N ASP A 242 20.84 4.05 29.30
CA ASP A 242 19.40 3.87 29.45
C ASP A 242 19.08 2.95 30.64
N ILE A 243 20.07 2.43 31.36
CA ILE A 243 19.89 1.50 32.48
C ILE A 243 20.30 2.19 33.77
N ASP A 244 19.36 2.32 34.69
CA ASP A 244 19.57 2.77 36.05
C ASP A 244 19.55 1.55 36.98
N PHE A 245 20.74 1.11 37.35
CA PHE A 245 20.93 -0.05 38.25
C PHE A 245 20.56 0.26 39.70
N ASP A 246 20.66 1.51 40.12
CA ASP A 246 20.38 1.91 41.51
C ASP A 246 18.86 1.85 41.76
N ASN A 247 18.07 2.24 40.76
CA ASN A 247 16.61 2.25 40.84
C ASN A 247 15.94 1.03 40.17
N ASN A 248 16.71 0.12 39.56
CA ASN A 248 16.22 -1.00 38.75
C ASN A 248 15.30 -0.58 37.60
N ILE A 249 15.65 0.50 36.89
CA ILE A 249 14.84 1.08 35.80
C ILE A 249 15.54 0.93 34.45
N ILE A 250 14.76 0.57 33.43
CA ILE A 250 15.19 0.59 32.02
C ILE A 250 14.42 1.69 31.28
N HIS A 251 15.13 2.71 30.81
CA HIS A 251 14.56 3.84 30.07
C HIS A 251 14.45 3.53 28.57
N ILE A 252 13.23 3.23 28.10
CA ILE A 252 13.00 2.97 26.68
C ILE A 252 12.74 4.28 25.93
N ARG A 253 13.66 4.66 25.04
CA ARG A 253 13.51 5.88 24.22
C ARG A 253 12.32 5.78 23.26
N ALA A 254 11.56 6.86 23.13
CA ALA A 254 10.40 6.97 22.22
C ALA A 254 10.74 6.72 20.73
N THR A 255 11.99 6.92 20.33
CA THR A 255 12.50 6.57 18.99
C THR A 255 12.45 5.08 18.68
N ASN A 256 12.50 4.26 19.74
CA ASN A 256 12.57 2.81 19.68
C ASN A 256 11.21 2.16 19.91
N THR A 257 10.24 2.90 20.45
CA THR A 257 8.86 2.46 20.63
C THR A 257 7.96 2.97 19.50
N VAL A 258 6.92 2.20 19.18
CA VAL A 258 5.76 2.70 18.43
C VAL A 258 4.64 2.86 19.45
N THR A 259 4.78 3.79 20.37
CA THR A 259 3.68 4.29 21.17
C THR A 259 3.29 5.65 20.58
N LEU A 260 2.04 5.76 20.13
CA LEU A 260 1.46 7.05 19.78
C LEU A 260 1.49 7.95 21.03
N PRO A 261 1.77 9.25 20.89
CA PRO A 261 1.50 10.22 21.96
C PRO A 261 0.01 10.28 22.28
#